data_AF-A0A943PAH5-F1
#
_entry.id   AF-A0A943PAH5-F1
#
_cell.length_a   1.000
_cell.length_b   1.000
_cell.length_c   1.000
_cell.angle_alpha   90.00
_cell.angle_beta   90.00
_cell.angle_gamma   90.00
#
_symmetry.space_group_name_H-M   'P 1'
#
loop_
_entity.id
_entity.type
_entity.pdbx_description
1 polymer ?
#
loop_
_entity_poly.entity_id
_entity_poly.type
_entity_poly.pdbx_seq_one_letter_code
_entity_poly.pdbx_strand_id
1 'polypeptide(L)'
;MDICGLWKVREMHLVTPDGEKVFTADSQVDNDMYAEIVQMCKYIMEFAPDGTLNTLLFVPEEVREEAKKQGADIRENGYAVLESTVWKEEDGKFYYDTGIQGEVLGEKVDSFAEISLLPDDCLLYNLGTMILERA
;
A
#
# COMPACT_ATOMS: atom_id res chain seq x y z
N MET A 1 -15.81 -11.82 -2.37
CA MET A 1 -14.82 -11.99 -1.27
C MET A 1 -14.70 -10.65 -0.58
N ASP A 2 -14.68 -10.60 0.74
CA ASP A 2 -14.58 -9.31 1.46
C ASP A 2 -13.10 -8.93 1.64
N ILE A 3 -12.67 -7.85 1.00
CA ILE A 3 -11.30 -7.33 1.12
C ILE A 3 -11.15 -6.35 2.28
N CYS A 4 -12.23 -5.98 2.99
CA CYS A 4 -12.15 -5.05 4.09
C CYS A 4 -11.26 -5.55 5.22
N GLY A 5 -10.52 -4.65 5.86
CA GLY A 5 -9.62 -4.92 6.98
C GLY A 5 -8.16 -4.59 6.69
N LEU A 6 -7.27 -5.07 7.56
CA LEU A 6 -5.84 -4.80 7.51
C LEU A 6 -5.08 -5.85 6.69
N TRP A 7 -4.15 -5.37 5.89
CA TRP A 7 -3.30 -6.17 5.02
C TRP A 7 -1.87 -5.67 5.13
N LYS A 8 -0.92 -6.57 5.35
CA LYS A 8 0.51 -6.25 5.37
C LYS A 8 1.13 -6.54 4.02
N VAL A 9 2.14 -5.76 3.64
CA VAL A 9 2.95 -6.07 2.47
C VAL A 9 3.73 -7.34 2.75
N ARG A 10 3.43 -8.39 1.98
CA ARG A 10 4.18 -9.66 2.01
C ARG A 10 5.47 -9.50 1.21
N GLU A 11 5.33 -9.08 -0.04
CA GLU A 11 6.41 -8.96 -1.02
C GLU A 11 6.18 -7.74 -1.92
N MET A 12 7.27 -7.06 -2.28
CA MET A 12 7.27 -6.03 -3.32
C MET A 12 8.18 -6.44 -4.47
N HIS A 13 7.66 -6.37 -5.68
CA HIS A 13 8.29 -6.81 -6.92
C HIS A 13 8.74 -5.59 -7.72
N LEU A 14 10.04 -5.47 -7.94
CA LEU A 14 10.65 -4.41 -8.74
C LEU A 14 11.31 -4.99 -9.98
N VAL A 15 10.90 -4.50 -11.14
CA VAL A 15 11.58 -4.81 -12.41
C VAL A 15 12.83 -3.93 -12.55
N THR A 16 13.99 -4.57 -12.70
CA THR A 16 15.28 -3.90 -12.91
C THR A 16 15.92 -4.36 -14.23
N PRO A 17 16.97 -3.69 -14.74
CA PRO A 17 17.68 -4.14 -15.93
C PRO A 17 18.25 -5.57 -15.81
N ASP A 18 18.57 -6.01 -14.60
CA ASP A 18 19.12 -7.35 -14.31
C ASP A 18 18.04 -8.41 -14.10
N GLY A 19 16.76 -8.03 -14.23
CA GLY A 19 15.60 -8.88 -13.96
C GLY A 19 14.76 -8.39 -12.79
N GLU A 20 13.81 -9.23 -12.39
CA GLU A 20 12.92 -8.96 -11.26
C GLU A 20 13.65 -9.15 -9.92
N LYS A 21 13.44 -8.22 -9.00
CA LYS A 21 13.88 -8.30 -7.61
C LYS A 21 12.67 -8.30 -6.69
N VAL A 22 12.70 -9.16 -5.68
CA VAL A 22 11.64 -9.28 -4.67
C VAL A 22 12.18 -8.79 -3.33
N PHE A 23 11.42 -7.92 -2.68
CA PHE A 23 11.74 -7.32 -1.38
C PHE A 23 10.67 -7.68 -0.35
N THR A 24 11.10 -7.78 0.90
CA THR A 24 10.25 -7.99 2.07
C THR A 24 10.64 -6.97 3.15
N ALA A 25 9.85 -6.87 4.22
CA ALA A 25 10.16 -5.98 5.34
C ALA A 25 11.52 -6.28 6.03
N ASP A 26 12.01 -7.51 5.89
CA ASP A 26 13.25 -8.01 6.51
C ASP A 26 14.45 -8.04 5.53
N SER A 27 14.26 -7.63 4.28
CA SER A 27 15.32 -7.63 3.28
C SER A 27 16.47 -6.70 3.70
N GLN A 28 17.70 -7.23 3.72
CA GLN A 28 18.91 -6.44 3.95
C GLN A 28 19.46 -5.91 2.64
N VAL A 29 19.68 -4.60 2.57
CA VAL A 29 20.09 -3.89 1.36
C VAL A 29 21.16 -2.85 1.70
N ASP A 30 22.07 -2.62 0.77
CA ASP A 30 23.20 -1.68 0.88
C ASP A 30 23.04 -0.43 0.02
N ASN A 31 21.87 -0.29 -0.62
CA ASN A 31 21.54 0.79 -1.54
C ASN A 31 20.35 1.58 -1.01
N ASP A 32 20.47 2.92 -0.95
CA ASP A 32 19.45 3.82 -0.42
C ASP A 32 18.09 3.69 -1.14
N MET A 33 18.10 3.53 -2.47
CA MET A 33 16.87 3.30 -3.25
C MET A 33 16.16 2.02 -2.79
N TYR A 34 16.91 0.96 -2.52
CA TYR A 34 16.31 -0.28 -2.04
C TYR A 34 15.91 -0.20 -0.57
N ALA A 35 16.59 0.62 0.24
CA ALA A 35 16.21 0.85 1.63
C ALA A 35 14.82 1.52 1.72
N GLU A 36 14.51 2.44 0.80
CA GLU A 36 13.16 3.03 0.68
C GLU A 36 12.11 1.96 0.33
N ILE A 37 12.41 1.04 -0.60
CA ILE A 37 11.51 -0.06 -0.96
C ILE A 37 11.25 -0.99 0.23
N VAL A 38 12.30 -1.36 0.96
CA VAL A 38 12.18 -2.17 2.19
C VAL A 38 11.36 -1.44 3.25
N GLN A 39 11.48 -0.10 3.34
CA GLN A 39 10.65 0.70 4.24
C GLN A 39 9.17 0.66 3.83
N MET A 40 8.86 0.71 2.53
CA MET A 40 7.47 0.57 2.05
C MET A 40 6.89 -0.81 2.35
N CYS A 41 7.72 -1.87 2.39
CA CYS A 41 7.29 -3.21 2.79
C CYS A 41 6.82 -3.31 4.25
N LYS A 42 7.01 -2.26 5.07
CA LYS A 42 6.52 -2.19 6.46
C LYS A 42 5.13 -1.53 6.57
N TYR A 43 4.58 -1.05 5.46
CA TYR A 43 3.27 -0.43 5.47
C TYR A 43 2.16 -1.48 5.62
N ILE A 44 1.07 -1.03 6.24
CA ILE A 44 -0.19 -1.76 6.34
C ILE A 44 -1.24 -1.03 5.51
N MET A 45 -1.95 -1.76 4.67
CA MET A 45 -3.09 -1.23 3.91
C MET A 45 -4.37 -1.56 4.66
N GLU A 46 -5.19 -0.55 4.92
CA GLU A 46 -6.51 -0.70 5.52
C GLU A 46 -7.58 -0.41 4.47
N PHE A 47 -8.31 -1.43 4.05
CA PHE A 47 -9.52 -1.28 3.24
C PHE A 47 -10.71 -1.14 4.19
N ALA A 48 -11.19 0.09 4.39
CA ALA A 48 -12.32 0.36 5.26
C ALA A 48 -13.66 0.11 4.52
N PRO A 49 -14.70 -0.39 5.21
CA PRO A 49 -16.00 -0.67 4.58
C PRO A 49 -16.72 0.53 3.95
N ASP A 50 -16.30 1.76 4.27
CA ASP A 50 -16.86 2.99 3.71
C ASP A 50 -16.21 3.41 2.38
N GLY A 51 -15.29 2.59 1.84
CA GLY A 51 -14.56 2.89 0.61
C GLY A 51 -13.25 3.66 0.84
N THR A 52 -12.84 3.90 2.09
CA THR A 52 -11.54 4.51 2.38
C THR A 52 -10.42 3.48 2.34
N LEU A 53 -9.33 3.78 1.64
CA LEU A 53 -8.09 3.01 1.66
C LEU A 53 -7.01 3.84 2.36
N ASN A 54 -6.54 3.36 3.52
CA ASN A 54 -5.46 4.03 4.24
C ASN A 54 -4.15 3.26 4.11
N THR A 55 -3.07 3.99 3.86
CA THR A 55 -1.70 3.50 4.02
C THR A 55 -1.23 3.86 5.43
N LEU A 56 -0.90 2.84 6.21
CA LEU A 56 -0.58 2.96 7.63
C LEU A 56 0.86 2.55 7.92
N LEU A 57 1.46 3.18 8.93
CA LEU A 57 2.74 2.78 9.50
C LEU A 57 2.61 2.59 11.02
N PHE A 58 3.08 1.45 11.54
CA PHE A 58 3.13 1.24 12.98
C PHE A 58 4.18 2.16 13.62
N VAL A 59 3.77 2.90 14.66
CA VAL A 59 4.64 3.80 15.41
C VAL A 59 4.87 3.23 16.82
N PRO A 60 6.11 2.84 17.17
CA PRO A 60 6.45 2.38 18.51
C PRO A 60 6.13 3.43 19.57
N GLU A 61 5.68 2.99 20.75
CA GLU A 61 5.17 3.86 21.81
C GLU A 61 6.18 4.94 22.23
N GLU A 62 7.46 4.59 22.23
CA GLU A 62 8.57 5.47 22.66
C GLU A 62 8.72 6.70 21.76
N VAL A 63 8.26 6.63 20.51
CA VAL A 63 8.41 7.71 19.53
C VAL A 63 7.08 8.37 19.14
N ARG A 64 5.93 7.88 19.65
CA ARG A 64 4.61 8.43 19.31
C ARG A 64 4.46 9.90 19.67
N GLU A 65 4.89 10.29 20.87
CA GLU A 65 4.76 11.67 21.33
C GLU A 65 5.59 12.64 20.49
N GLU A 66 6.77 12.22 20.02
CA GLU A 66 7.60 13.02 19.12
C GLU A 66 6.97 13.11 17.73
N ALA A 67 6.48 12.00 17.18
CA ALA A 67 5.80 11.97 15.89
C ALA A 67 4.52 12.84 15.89
N LYS A 68 3.73 12.83 16.97
CA LYS A 68 2.58 13.74 17.13
C LYS A 68 2.98 15.22 17.13
N LYS A 69 4.09 15.58 17.79
CA LYS A 69 4.61 16.97 17.75
C LYS A 69 5.01 17.40 16.34
N GLN A 70 5.41 16.45 15.50
CA GLN A 70 5.75 16.67 14.09
C GLN A 70 4.51 16.64 13.18
N GLY A 71 3.30 16.49 13.74
CA GLY A 71 2.04 16.54 13.01
C GLY A 71 1.51 15.19 12.53
N ALA A 72 2.10 14.07 12.97
CA ALA A 72 1.58 12.75 12.62
C ALA A 72 0.22 12.50 13.31
N ASP A 73 -0.77 12.06 12.52
CA ASP A 73 -2.04 11.57 13.03
C ASP A 73 -1.90 10.09 13.42
N ILE A 74 -1.70 9.83 14.72
CA ILE A 74 -1.50 8.49 15.26
C ILE A 74 -2.76 8.03 15.99
N ARG A 75 -3.36 6.96 15.48
CA ARG A 75 -4.54 6.31 16.06
C ARG A 75 -4.20 5.62 17.39
N GLU A 76 -5.21 5.36 18.21
CA GLU A 76 -5.04 4.70 19.52
C GLU A 76 -4.35 3.33 19.43
N ASN A 77 -4.57 2.61 18.33
CA ASN A 77 -3.93 1.31 18.06
C ASN A 77 -2.46 1.42 17.63
N GLY A 78 -1.87 2.62 17.60
CA GLY A 78 -0.46 2.86 17.35
C GLY A 78 -0.08 3.05 15.87
N TYR A 79 -1.05 3.06 14.96
CA TYR A 79 -0.80 3.30 13.54
C TYR A 79 -0.92 4.78 13.19
N ALA A 80 0.08 5.30 12.48
CA ALA A 80 0.00 6.59 11.81
C ALA A 80 -0.65 6.42 10.43
N VAL A 81 -1.54 7.34 10.05
CA VAL A 81 -2.06 7.42 8.67
C VAL A 81 -1.07 8.22 7.83
N LEU A 82 -0.42 7.57 6.86
CA LEU A 82 0.51 8.22 5.93
C LEU A 82 -0.23 8.84 4.74
N GLU A 83 -1.20 8.10 4.22
CA GLU A 83 -2.00 8.48 3.06
C GLU A 83 -3.41 7.90 3.19
N SER A 84 -4.38 8.60 2.61
CA SER A 84 -5.77 8.16 2.52
C SER A 84 -6.28 8.41 1.10
N THR A 85 -6.81 7.36 0.48
CA THR A 85 -7.39 7.38 -0.86
C THR A 85 -8.71 6.61 -0.88
N VAL A 86 -9.31 6.44 -2.05
CA VAL A 86 -10.59 5.74 -2.23
C VAL A 86 -10.35 4.37 -2.85
N TRP A 87 -11.10 3.37 -2.39
CA TRP A 87 -11.29 2.09 -3.08
C TRP A 87 -12.78 1.85 -3.33
N LYS A 88 -13.07 1.02 -4.35
CA LYS A 88 -14.44 0.65 -4.71
C LYS A 88 -14.51 -0.79 -5.22
N GLU A 89 -15.70 -1.38 -5.12
CA GLU A 89 -16.06 -2.60 -5.82
C GLU A 89 -17.02 -2.26 -6.96
N GLU A 90 -16.73 -2.74 -8.18
CA GLU A 90 -17.55 -2.55 -9.36
C GLU A 90 -17.55 -3.86 -10.17
N ASP A 91 -18.74 -4.39 -10.47
CA ASP A 91 -18.92 -5.66 -11.19
C ASP A 91 -18.14 -6.86 -10.60
N GLY A 92 -18.01 -6.91 -9.27
CA GLY A 92 -17.29 -7.96 -8.55
C GLY A 92 -15.76 -7.86 -8.63
N LYS A 93 -15.24 -6.73 -9.12
CA LYS A 93 -13.82 -6.38 -9.14
C LYS A 93 -13.53 -5.23 -8.19
N PHE A 94 -12.31 -5.20 -7.67
CA PHE A 94 -11.87 -4.18 -6.73
C PHE A 94 -10.93 -3.19 -7.41
N TYR A 95 -11.05 -1.92 -7.05
CA TYR A 95 -10.23 -0.84 -7.59
C TYR A 95 -9.82 0.12 -6.49
N TYR A 96 -8.68 0.78 -6.67
CA TYR A 96 -8.28 1.92 -5.84
C TYR A 96 -7.89 3.10 -6.72
N ASP A 97 -8.12 4.30 -6.20
CA ASP A 97 -7.68 5.54 -6.83
C ASP A 97 -6.17 5.72 -6.61
N THR A 98 -5.41 5.66 -7.71
CA THR A 98 -3.96 5.86 -7.71
C THR A 98 -3.56 7.32 -7.57
N GLY A 99 -4.50 8.24 -7.74
CA GLY A 99 -4.22 9.68 -7.86
C GLY A 99 -3.44 10.07 -9.12
N ILE A 100 -3.11 9.12 -10.01
CA ILE A 100 -2.39 9.40 -11.26
C ILE A 100 -3.25 10.27 -12.16
N GLN A 101 -2.71 11.41 -12.57
CA GLN A 101 -3.34 12.33 -13.50
C GLN A 101 -2.62 12.29 -14.83
N GLY A 102 -3.38 12.41 -15.93
CA GLY A 102 -2.83 12.47 -17.26
C GLY A 102 -3.90 12.53 -18.34
N GLU A 103 -3.46 12.75 -19.57
CA GLU A 103 -4.32 12.71 -20.75
C GLU A 103 -3.63 11.92 -21.87
N VAL A 104 -4.39 11.05 -22.55
CA VAL A 104 -3.96 10.31 -23.73
C VAL A 104 -4.87 10.69 -24.88
N LEU A 105 -4.29 11.21 -25.97
CA LEU A 105 -5.05 11.68 -27.14
C LEU A 105 -6.18 12.69 -26.81
N GLY A 106 -6.01 13.47 -25.74
CA GLY A 106 -6.98 14.48 -25.28
C GLY A 106 -8.08 13.95 -24.36
N GLU A 107 -8.05 12.66 -24.01
CA GLU A 107 -8.95 12.07 -23.03
C GLU A 107 -8.24 11.90 -21.69
N LYS A 108 -8.90 12.27 -20.60
CA LYS A 108 -8.36 12.08 -19.25
C LYS A 108 -8.21 10.60 -18.94
N VAL A 109 -7.08 10.25 -18.36
CA VAL A 109 -6.82 8.91 -17.84
C VAL A 109 -7.68 8.70 -16.59
N ASP A 110 -8.32 7.54 -16.50
CA ASP A 110 -8.96 7.09 -15.26
C ASP A 110 -7.88 6.74 -14.24
N SER A 111 -7.97 7.32 -13.05
CA SER A 111 -6.99 7.12 -11.99
C SER A 111 -7.20 5.80 -11.24
N PHE A 112 -8.31 5.09 -11.46
CA PHE A 112 -8.56 3.81 -10.79
C PHE A 112 -7.77 2.66 -11.40
N ALA A 113 -7.06 1.92 -10.55
CA ALA A 113 -6.37 0.69 -10.92
C ALA A 113 -6.99 -0.53 -10.23
N GLU A 114 -7.01 -1.66 -10.92
CA GLU A 114 -7.55 -2.92 -10.39
C GLU A 114 -6.68 -3.47 -9.25
N ILE A 115 -7.33 -4.00 -8.22
CA ILE A 115 -6.74 -4.83 -7.18
C ILE A 115 -7.14 -6.27 -7.48
N SER A 116 -6.17 -7.11 -7.78
CA SER A 116 -6.46 -8.49 -8.18
C SER A 116 -6.39 -9.45 -6.99
N LEU A 117 -7.33 -10.39 -6.92
CA LEU A 117 -7.29 -11.50 -5.97
C LEU A 117 -6.34 -12.59 -6.48
N LEU A 118 -5.42 -13.03 -5.64
CA LEU A 118 -4.52 -14.14 -5.90
C LEU A 118 -5.08 -15.46 -5.35
N PRO A 119 -4.66 -16.63 -5.87
CA PRO A 119 -5.21 -17.94 -5.46
C PRO A 119 -4.99 -18.33 -3.99
N ASP A 120 -4.08 -17.66 -3.28
CA ASP A 120 -3.72 -17.89 -1.88
C ASP A 120 -4.36 -16.86 -0.93
N ASP A 121 -5.50 -16.30 -1.32
CA ASP A 121 -6.23 -15.24 -0.61
C ASP A 121 -5.43 -13.95 -0.38
N CYS A 122 -4.34 -13.75 -1.14
CA CYS A 122 -3.58 -12.51 -1.16
C CYS A 122 -4.16 -11.50 -2.17
N LEU A 123 -3.78 -10.23 -2.01
CA LEU A 123 -4.11 -9.17 -2.97
C LEU A 123 -2.86 -8.79 -3.77
N LEU A 124 -3.03 -8.59 -5.07
CA LEU A 124 -2.07 -7.91 -5.92
C LEU A 124 -2.50 -6.44 -6.05
N TYR A 125 -1.69 -5.57 -5.47
CA TYR A 125 -1.93 -4.13 -5.30
C TYR A 125 -0.81 -3.30 -5.94
N ASN A 126 -0.96 -1.98 -5.93
CA ASN A 126 0.02 -1.01 -6.42
C ASN A 126 0.49 -1.29 -7.86
N LEU A 127 -0.45 -1.29 -8.81
CA LEU A 127 -0.19 -1.55 -10.23
C LEU A 127 0.55 -2.88 -10.49
N GLY A 128 0.30 -3.91 -9.67
CA GLY A 128 0.90 -5.23 -9.84
C GLY A 128 2.26 -5.41 -9.18
N THR A 129 2.69 -4.47 -8.33
CA THR A 129 4.03 -4.51 -7.72
C THR A 129 4.03 -4.97 -6.27
N MET A 130 2.88 -4.96 -5.58
CA MET A 130 2.81 -5.33 -4.17
C MET A 130 1.87 -6.52 -3.96
N ILE A 131 2.37 -7.57 -3.31
CA ILE A 131 1.55 -8.66 -2.80
C ILE A 131 1.23 -8.35 -1.33
N LEU A 132 -0.06 -8.30 -1.02
CA LEU A 132 -0.55 -8.08 0.34
C LEU A 132 -1.14 -9.38 0.88
N GLU A 133 -0.85 -9.67 2.14
CA GLU A 133 -1.46 -10.77 2.90
C GLU A 133 -2.22 -10.22 4.11
N ARG A 134 -3.17 -10.98 4.63
CA ARG A 134 -3.93 -10.58 5.84
C ARG A 134 -2.98 -10.36 7.02
N ALA A 135 -3.17 -9.25 7.73
CA ALA A 135 -2.40 -8.88 8.93
C ALA A 135 -2.89 -9.60 10.19
#